data_AF-A0ABD2YC90-F1
#
_entry.id   AF-A0ABD2YC90-F1
#
_cell.length_a   1.000
_cell.length_b   1.000
_cell.length_c   1.000
_cell.angle_alpha   90.00
_cell.angle_beta   90.00
_cell.angle_gamma   90.00
#
_symmetry.space_group_name_H-M   'P 1'
#
loop_
_entity.id
_entity.type
_entity.pdbx_description
1 polymer ?
#
loop_
_entity_poly.entity_id
_entity_poly.type
_entity_poly.pdbx_seq_one_letter_code
_entity_poly.pdbx_strand_id
1 'polypeptide(L)'
;MDENEDNVLFEANIDKESEWLRTAHNKEILLTNAETSRRADNLSDVDSGEKDQAPNFGSDFESVHGSDEDDFDKKCIMFNPKIINDPQLELGMNFISKKELKFAVKNWNIKSRSKIRFKKIDNKRIRAIYKNEKCNWSIYGAKFNKESCIQIRKFNSKHTCGFVYHNKMVISEILTKDYSTEKKFSFSSQANNGVALASSVVKHGGFHAGDVAAQYKYKNSTLDIKVDTESNIATTLTVTDLLPSTKIIAMCKDFPYYNSGKIEAQYFHEHASFTTAVDLKTPLNIDISATIGTPCIAFGTEASYKVDSCAFTKYNAGFNLTKQNYGVAVILADKGDAVKAYCFYYPDKEKRGVIVGEIAREFSRNHNTLIVGGSYAVDPHTMVKAKLDNRGNLGSVLQHEFAPKSFLTLSGHFYTLAVEKRPRFGLAVSLGF
;
A
#
# COMPACT_ATOMS: atom_id res chain seq x y z
N MET A 1 -23.92 5.02 -23.35
CA MET A 1 -23.75 3.55 -23.44
C MET A 1 -22.31 3.14 -23.16
N ASP A 2 -21.71 3.78 -22.15
CA ASP A 2 -21.41 3.16 -20.86
C ASP A 2 -20.37 2.03 -20.87
N GLU A 3 -19.10 2.46 -20.91
CA GLU A 3 -18.02 1.72 -20.25
C GLU A 3 -18.01 2.13 -18.77
N ASN A 4 -18.47 1.24 -17.88
CA ASN A 4 -18.45 1.47 -16.43
C ASN A 4 -17.00 1.69 -15.95
N GLU A 5 -16.70 2.87 -15.41
CA GLU A 5 -15.37 3.20 -14.88
C GLU A 5 -15.15 2.63 -13.46
N ASP A 6 -13.88 2.40 -13.12
CA ASP A 6 -13.44 1.78 -11.87
C ASP A 6 -13.98 2.51 -10.62
N ASN A 7 -15.05 1.98 -10.00
CA ASN A 7 -15.48 2.41 -8.68
C ASN A 7 -14.43 2.03 -7.63
N VAL A 8 -13.56 2.97 -7.27
CA VAL A 8 -12.67 2.84 -6.12
C VAL A 8 -13.53 2.92 -4.85
N LEU A 9 -13.75 1.76 -4.24
CA LEU A 9 -14.61 1.59 -3.07
C LEU A 9 -14.24 2.55 -1.94
N PHE A 10 -15.25 3.18 -1.34
CA PHE A 10 -15.08 4.21 -0.32
C PHE A 10 -14.83 3.65 1.10
N GLU A 11 -14.20 2.47 1.20
CA GLU A 11 -13.97 1.74 2.46
C GLU A 11 -12.50 1.34 2.66
N ALA A 12 -11.58 2.30 2.57
CA ALA A 12 -10.14 2.04 2.77
C ALA A 12 -9.37 3.11 3.57
N ASN A 13 -10.03 4.15 4.11
CA ASN A 13 -9.35 5.23 4.83
C ASN A 13 -10.00 5.66 6.16
N ILE A 14 -11.15 5.10 6.56
CA ILE A 14 -11.85 5.47 7.82
C ILE A 14 -11.24 4.76 9.06
N ASP A 15 -10.39 3.74 8.85
CA ASP A 15 -9.92 2.83 9.91
C ASP A 15 -8.38 2.74 10.07
N LYS A 16 -7.64 3.76 9.63
CA LYS A 16 -6.19 3.85 9.87
C LYS A 16 -5.83 4.31 11.30
N GLU A 17 -6.81 4.84 12.04
CA GLU A 17 -6.58 5.30 13.42
C GLU A 17 -6.77 4.20 14.49
N SER A 18 -7.58 3.17 14.23
CA SER A 18 -7.92 2.18 15.25
C SER A 18 -6.74 1.26 15.61
N GLU A 19 -5.84 1.00 14.64
CA GLU A 19 -4.57 0.30 14.89
C GLU A 19 -3.60 1.14 15.76
N TRP A 20 -3.67 2.48 15.72
CA TRP A 20 -2.90 3.36 16.59
C TRP A 20 -3.50 3.46 18.01
N LEU A 21 -4.81 3.70 18.12
CA LEU A 21 -5.49 3.86 19.42
C LEU A 21 -5.40 2.60 20.30
N ARG A 22 -5.50 1.40 19.70
CA ARG A 22 -5.30 0.11 20.42
C ARG A 22 -3.88 -0.08 20.96
N THR A 23 -2.88 0.57 20.36
CA THR A 23 -1.48 0.46 20.76
C THR A 23 -1.14 1.41 21.92
N ALA A 24 -1.82 2.56 22.01
CA ALA A 24 -1.63 3.53 23.08
C ALA A 24 -2.19 3.05 24.43
N HIS A 25 -3.45 2.60 24.45
CA HIS A 25 -4.16 2.28 25.71
C HIS A 25 -3.52 1.10 26.48
N ASN A 26 -2.93 0.12 25.78
CA ASN A 26 -2.18 -0.98 26.39
C ASN A 26 -0.82 -0.56 26.96
N LYS A 27 -0.30 0.62 26.59
CA LYS A 27 1.03 1.10 27.00
C LYS A 27 0.98 1.85 28.34
N GLU A 28 -0.09 2.61 28.60
CA GLU A 28 -0.30 3.30 29.89
C GLU A 28 -0.43 2.34 31.08
N ILE A 29 -1.11 1.20 30.89
CA ILE A 29 -1.33 0.19 31.96
C ILE A 29 -0.02 -0.52 32.37
N LEU A 30 1.04 -0.47 31.55
CA LEU A 30 2.32 -1.12 31.81
C LEU A 30 3.39 -0.18 32.39
N LEU A 31 3.25 1.13 32.20
CA LEU A 31 4.26 2.12 32.62
C LEU A 31 4.27 2.37 34.14
N THR A 32 3.13 2.23 34.81
CA THR A 32 2.95 2.52 36.25
C THR A 32 3.76 1.61 37.18
N ASN A 33 4.24 0.46 36.68
CA ASN A 33 4.90 -0.57 37.48
C ASN A 33 6.43 -0.62 37.32
N ALA A 34 7.04 0.27 36.51
CA ALA A 34 8.45 0.19 36.13
C ALA A 34 9.36 1.26 36.74
N GLU A 35 8.82 2.29 37.41
CA GLU A 35 9.58 3.46 37.87
C GLU A 35 10.40 3.23 39.17
N THR A 36 10.52 1.99 39.66
CA THR A 36 11.13 1.69 40.97
C THR A 36 12.38 0.79 40.91
N SER A 37 13.40 1.15 40.10
CA SER A 37 14.80 0.80 40.40
C SER A 37 15.86 1.54 39.53
N ARG A 38 16.64 2.44 40.18
CA ARG A 38 18.11 2.69 40.04
C ARG A 38 18.71 2.76 38.60
N ARG A 39 19.30 3.84 38.05
CA ARG A 39 20.19 4.96 38.51
C ARG A 39 21.67 4.54 38.77
N ALA A 40 22.62 5.31 38.20
CA ALA A 40 24.11 5.24 38.26
C ALA A 40 24.80 4.09 37.45
N ASP A 41 25.97 4.23 36.76
CA ASP A 41 26.92 5.35 36.55
C ASP A 41 27.90 5.15 35.33
N ASN A 42 28.30 6.27 34.69
CA ASN A 42 29.63 6.78 34.21
C ASN A 42 30.58 6.14 33.13
N LEU A 43 30.66 6.82 31.96
CA LEU A 43 31.76 7.57 31.27
C LEU A 43 33.21 7.04 30.96
N SER A 44 33.77 7.56 29.83
CA SER A 44 35.18 7.75 29.37
C SER A 44 35.85 6.64 28.51
N ASP A 45 36.76 6.88 27.53
CA ASP A 45 37.12 8.03 26.65
C ASP A 45 38.13 7.57 25.53
N VAL A 46 38.55 8.48 24.62
CA VAL A 46 39.72 8.39 23.65
C VAL A 46 39.47 7.54 22.36
N ASP A 47 39.47 7.98 21.08
CA ASP A 47 40.29 8.93 20.24
C ASP A 47 41.58 8.28 19.64
N SER A 48 42.13 8.54 18.43
CA SER A 48 41.87 9.48 17.29
C SER A 48 42.22 8.80 15.92
N GLY A 49 42.01 9.46 14.75
CA GLY A 49 42.66 9.01 13.48
C GLY A 49 42.14 9.56 12.12
N GLU A 50 42.91 10.48 11.54
CA GLU A 50 42.89 11.12 10.19
C GLU A 50 42.93 10.17 8.95
N LYS A 51 42.79 10.54 7.65
CA LYS A 51 42.40 11.74 6.86
C LYS A 51 42.20 11.36 5.36
N ASP A 52 42.01 12.40 4.52
CA ASP A 52 42.22 12.47 3.06
C ASP A 52 41.16 11.85 2.13
N GLN A 53 40.92 12.35 0.93
CA GLN A 53 40.86 13.68 0.29
C GLN A 53 40.53 13.36 -1.18
N ALA A 54 39.70 14.16 -1.85
CA ALA A 54 39.32 13.90 -3.25
C ALA A 54 40.10 14.80 -4.22
N PRO A 55 40.22 14.40 -5.51
CA PRO A 55 40.35 15.35 -6.60
C PRO A 55 39.04 15.47 -7.38
N ASN A 56 38.74 16.69 -7.82
CA ASN A 56 37.62 17.04 -8.69
C ASN A 56 38.20 17.59 -10.01
N PHE A 57 37.64 17.20 -11.16
CA PHE A 57 37.87 17.90 -12.42
C PHE A 57 36.72 17.64 -13.38
N GLY A 58 36.24 18.68 -14.05
CA GLY A 58 35.21 18.58 -15.08
C GLY A 58 35.63 19.31 -16.36
N SER A 59 34.87 19.11 -17.43
CA SER A 59 34.88 19.95 -18.63
C SER A 59 33.66 19.63 -19.52
N ASP A 60 33.11 20.63 -20.19
CA ASP A 60 31.90 20.57 -21.03
C ASP A 60 32.18 20.30 -22.52
N PHE A 61 31.09 20.24 -23.32
CA PHE A 61 31.00 20.50 -24.78
C PHE A 61 31.50 19.35 -25.71
N GLU A 62 30.80 18.93 -26.78
CA GLU A 62 30.18 19.67 -27.90
C GLU A 62 29.01 18.90 -28.59
N SER A 63 28.29 19.54 -29.52
CA SER A 63 27.23 18.95 -30.36
C SER A 63 27.58 18.93 -31.86
N VAL A 64 27.30 17.85 -32.60
CA VAL A 64 27.31 17.83 -34.08
C VAL A 64 26.14 17.01 -34.65
N HIS A 65 25.50 17.53 -35.70
CA HIS A 65 24.54 16.81 -36.55
C HIS A 65 25.24 16.20 -37.78
N GLY A 66 24.77 15.03 -38.22
CA GLY A 66 25.13 14.43 -39.51
C GLY A 66 24.01 13.50 -39.98
N SER A 67 23.60 13.65 -41.24
CA SER A 67 22.66 12.78 -41.96
C SER A 67 23.45 11.72 -42.73
N ASP A 68 22.90 10.52 -42.92
CA ASP A 68 22.53 10.00 -44.24
C ASP A 68 21.91 8.59 -44.18
N GLU A 69 21.34 8.16 -45.30
CA GLU A 69 20.43 7.03 -45.43
C GLU A 69 21.17 5.71 -45.71
N ASP A 70 20.77 4.62 -45.04
CA ASP A 70 21.13 3.25 -45.44
C ASP A 70 19.92 2.30 -45.32
N ASP A 71 19.60 1.65 -46.44
CA ASP A 71 18.49 0.70 -46.59
C ASP A 71 18.84 -0.68 -46.03
N PHE A 72 18.80 -0.82 -44.71
CA PHE A 72 18.94 -2.13 -44.05
C PHE A 72 17.60 -2.85 -43.90
N ASP A 73 17.43 -3.83 -44.77
CA ASP A 73 16.54 -5.00 -44.74
C ASP A 73 15.99 -5.34 -43.34
N LYS A 74 14.89 -4.67 -42.95
CA LYS A 74 14.25 -4.82 -41.63
C LYS A 74 13.50 -6.14 -41.55
N LYS A 75 14.27 -7.20 -41.31
CA LYS A 75 13.86 -8.57 -40.97
C LYS A 75 12.52 -8.56 -40.21
N CYS A 76 11.49 -9.09 -40.84
CA CYS A 76 10.12 -9.02 -40.36
C CYS A 76 9.93 -9.90 -39.11
N ILE A 77 10.16 -9.34 -37.91
CA ILE A 77 10.00 -10.07 -36.64
C ILE A 77 8.49 -10.24 -36.37
N MET A 78 7.94 -11.37 -36.81
CA MET A 78 6.60 -11.80 -36.45
C MET A 78 6.57 -12.28 -35.00
N PHE A 79 5.59 -11.80 -34.23
CA PHE A 79 5.35 -12.24 -32.86
C PHE A 79 5.09 -13.75 -32.81
N ASN A 80 5.82 -14.48 -31.96
CA ASN A 80 5.68 -15.93 -31.82
C ASN A 80 4.56 -16.27 -30.81
N PRO A 81 3.42 -16.86 -31.22
CA PRO A 81 2.31 -17.14 -30.32
C PRO A 81 2.62 -18.18 -29.24
N LYS A 82 3.74 -18.93 -29.35
CA LYS A 82 4.17 -19.89 -28.32
C LYS A 82 4.74 -19.21 -27.06
N ILE A 83 5.09 -17.92 -27.14
CA ILE A 83 5.65 -17.14 -26.02
C ILE A 83 4.59 -16.18 -25.42
N ILE A 84 3.30 -16.44 -25.67
CA ILE A 84 2.22 -15.51 -25.32
C ILE A 84 2.05 -15.25 -23.82
N ASN A 85 2.61 -16.13 -22.97
CA ASN A 85 2.61 -16.01 -21.51
C ASN A 85 3.78 -15.16 -20.97
N ASP A 86 4.82 -14.88 -21.77
CA ASP A 86 5.92 -13.98 -21.43
C ASP A 86 6.45 -13.23 -22.69
N PRO A 87 5.63 -12.35 -23.29
CA PRO A 87 5.94 -11.73 -24.57
C PRO A 87 7.04 -10.66 -24.42
N GLN A 88 8.23 -10.89 -24.99
CA GLN A 88 9.21 -9.81 -25.18
C GLN A 88 8.67 -8.86 -26.26
N LEU A 89 8.45 -7.58 -25.92
CA LEU A 89 7.90 -6.58 -26.83
C LEU A 89 9.00 -5.60 -27.24
N GLU A 90 9.23 -5.45 -28.55
CA GLU A 90 10.26 -4.57 -29.10
C GLU A 90 9.71 -3.71 -30.25
N LEU A 91 10.46 -2.65 -30.58
CA LEU A 91 10.14 -1.78 -31.72
C LEU A 91 10.33 -2.54 -33.04
N GLY A 92 9.38 -2.44 -33.95
CA GLY A 92 9.41 -3.11 -35.26
C GLY A 92 8.72 -4.48 -35.31
N MET A 93 8.37 -5.08 -34.18
CA MET A 93 7.64 -6.36 -34.13
C MET A 93 6.25 -6.28 -34.76
N ASN A 94 5.87 -7.35 -35.46
CA ASN A 94 4.62 -7.50 -36.21
C ASN A 94 3.68 -8.52 -35.58
N PHE A 95 2.39 -8.18 -35.54
CA PHE A 95 1.31 -8.98 -34.98
C PHE A 95 0.27 -9.26 -36.07
N ILE A 96 -0.21 -10.50 -36.17
CA ILE A 96 -1.18 -10.95 -37.16
C ILE A 96 -2.52 -10.19 -37.00
N SER A 97 -2.85 -9.78 -35.75
CA SER A 97 -4.07 -9.02 -35.48
C SER A 97 -3.97 -8.00 -34.35
N LYS A 98 -4.94 -7.07 -34.35
CA LYS A 98 -5.18 -6.11 -33.26
C LYS A 98 -5.59 -6.76 -31.95
N LYS A 99 -6.15 -7.97 -31.98
CA LYS A 99 -6.48 -8.76 -30.78
C LYS A 99 -5.21 -9.33 -30.15
N GLU A 100 -4.31 -9.87 -30.98
CA GLU A 100 -3.03 -10.43 -30.58
C GLU A 100 -2.12 -9.37 -29.95
N LEU A 101 -1.94 -8.21 -30.60
CA LEU A 101 -1.17 -7.10 -30.02
C LEU A 101 -1.79 -6.61 -28.70
N LYS A 102 -3.13 -6.51 -28.59
CA LYS A 102 -3.79 -6.19 -27.31
C LYS A 102 -3.48 -7.22 -26.22
N PHE A 103 -3.45 -8.50 -26.57
CA PHE A 103 -3.24 -9.60 -25.63
C PHE A 103 -1.78 -9.67 -25.17
N ALA A 104 -0.81 -9.57 -26.10
CA ALA A 104 0.61 -9.50 -25.76
C ALA A 104 0.94 -8.27 -24.90
N VAL A 105 0.39 -7.09 -25.24
CA VAL A 105 0.53 -5.88 -24.41
C VAL A 105 -0.11 -6.04 -23.02
N LYS A 106 -1.26 -6.71 -22.90
CA LYS A 106 -1.83 -7.03 -21.57
C LYS A 106 -0.91 -7.93 -20.76
N ASN A 107 -0.41 -9.03 -21.35
CA ASN A 107 0.41 -10.01 -20.62
C ASN A 107 1.77 -9.43 -20.20
N TRP A 108 2.42 -8.63 -21.05
CA TRP A 108 3.63 -7.87 -20.68
C TRP A 108 3.37 -6.96 -19.47
N ASN A 109 2.24 -6.24 -19.46
CA ASN A 109 1.88 -5.33 -18.36
C ASN A 109 1.45 -6.04 -17.07
N ILE A 110 0.92 -7.26 -17.16
CA ILE A 110 0.67 -8.12 -15.98
C ILE A 110 2.00 -8.48 -15.31
N LYS A 111 3.04 -8.80 -16.09
CA LYS A 111 4.39 -9.09 -15.57
C LYS A 111 5.07 -7.86 -14.94
N SER A 112 4.92 -6.67 -15.54
CA SER A 112 5.45 -5.40 -14.98
C SER A 112 4.59 -4.78 -13.88
N ARG A 113 3.44 -5.37 -13.53
CA ARG A 113 2.42 -4.85 -12.58
C ARG A 113 1.88 -3.45 -12.95
N SER A 114 1.84 -3.12 -14.24
CA SER A 114 1.52 -1.78 -14.74
C SER A 114 0.04 -1.66 -15.17
N LYS A 115 -0.71 -0.71 -14.58
CA LYS A 115 -2.08 -0.39 -15.05
C LYS A 115 -2.04 0.43 -16.34
N ILE A 116 -2.52 -0.13 -17.45
CA ILE A 116 -2.54 0.52 -18.78
C ILE A 116 -3.96 0.76 -19.31
N ARG A 117 -4.12 1.82 -20.10
CA ARG A 117 -5.34 2.16 -20.85
C ARG A 117 -5.06 2.06 -22.35
N PHE A 118 -5.93 1.39 -23.10
CA PHE A 118 -5.90 1.44 -24.56
C PHE A 118 -6.67 2.67 -25.06
N LYS A 119 -5.98 3.65 -25.64
CA LYS A 119 -6.63 4.79 -26.31
C LYS A 119 -7.07 4.36 -27.71
N LYS A 120 -8.38 4.34 -27.95
CA LYS A 120 -8.98 4.09 -29.27
C LYS A 120 -8.62 5.28 -30.17
N ILE A 121 -7.85 5.04 -31.24
CA ILE A 121 -7.47 6.07 -32.23
C ILE A 121 -8.35 5.92 -33.47
N ASP A 122 -8.22 4.80 -34.18
CA ASP A 122 -9.11 4.43 -35.29
C ASP A 122 -9.09 2.91 -35.50
N ASN A 123 -9.65 2.41 -36.61
CA ASN A 123 -9.65 0.97 -36.89
C ASN A 123 -8.27 0.42 -37.33
N LYS A 124 -7.36 1.25 -37.85
CA LYS A 124 -6.02 0.86 -38.36
C LYS A 124 -4.88 0.99 -37.35
N ARG A 125 -5.08 1.75 -36.26
CA ARG A 125 -4.07 2.11 -35.24
C ARG A 125 -4.52 1.72 -33.83
N ILE A 126 -3.56 1.46 -32.95
CA ILE A 126 -3.78 1.25 -31.52
C ILE A 126 -2.67 1.92 -30.72
N ARG A 127 -3.03 2.56 -29.61
CA ARG A 127 -2.07 3.06 -28.62
C ARG A 127 -2.46 2.53 -27.24
N ALA A 128 -1.54 1.94 -26.51
CA ALA A 128 -1.67 1.81 -25.07
C ALA A 128 -0.76 2.84 -24.40
N ILE A 129 -1.28 3.43 -23.33
CA ILE A 129 -0.58 4.36 -22.46
C ILE A 129 -0.76 3.85 -21.02
N TYR A 130 0.14 4.24 -20.13
CA TYR A 130 -0.03 3.97 -18.71
C TYR A 130 -1.22 4.77 -18.14
N LYS A 131 -1.86 4.31 -17.05
CA LYS A 131 -3.08 4.94 -16.51
C LYS A 131 -2.82 6.34 -15.92
N ASN A 132 -1.60 6.63 -15.45
CA ASN A 132 -1.18 7.99 -15.10
C ASN A 132 -0.70 8.73 -16.37
N GLU A 133 -1.34 9.86 -16.69
CA GLU A 133 -1.07 10.66 -17.89
C GLU A 133 0.32 11.32 -17.91
N LYS A 134 0.99 11.45 -16.75
CA LYS A 134 2.38 11.94 -16.63
C LYS A 134 3.45 10.84 -16.86
N CYS A 135 3.05 9.60 -17.12
CA CYS A 135 3.98 8.51 -17.37
C CYS A 135 4.37 8.43 -18.86
N ASN A 136 5.68 8.43 -19.13
CA ASN A 136 6.20 8.39 -20.49
C ASN A 136 6.06 7.01 -21.18
N TRP A 137 5.67 5.96 -20.45
CA TRP A 137 5.43 4.63 -21.00
C TRP A 137 4.27 4.67 -22.01
N SER A 138 4.56 4.26 -23.25
CA SER A 138 3.51 4.06 -24.25
C SER A 138 3.96 3.13 -25.36
N ILE A 139 3.00 2.40 -25.92
CA ILE A 139 3.20 1.53 -27.08
C ILE A 139 2.19 1.86 -28.15
N TYR A 140 2.65 1.98 -29.40
CA TYR A 140 1.85 2.39 -30.54
C TYR A 140 2.04 1.41 -31.70
N GLY A 141 0.96 0.73 -32.05
CA GLY A 141 0.86 -0.19 -33.16
C GLY A 141 0.04 0.39 -34.32
N ALA A 142 0.51 0.22 -35.55
CA ALA A 142 -0.23 0.62 -36.75
C ALA A 142 -0.18 -0.46 -37.84
N LYS A 143 -1.29 -0.64 -38.54
CA LYS A 143 -1.39 -1.58 -39.66
C LYS A 143 -0.33 -1.28 -40.74
N PHE A 144 0.33 -2.32 -41.25
CA PHE A 144 1.23 -2.26 -42.40
C PHE A 144 0.48 -2.69 -43.67
N ASN A 145 1.03 -2.43 -44.86
CA ASN A 145 0.25 -2.50 -46.11
C ASN A 145 -0.07 -3.93 -46.58
N LYS A 146 -1.19 -4.03 -47.33
CA LYS A 146 -1.82 -5.21 -47.98
C LYS A 146 -2.14 -6.42 -47.08
N GLU A 147 -1.29 -6.82 -46.15
CA GLU A 147 -1.57 -7.89 -45.19
C GLU A 147 -2.25 -7.36 -43.92
N SER A 148 -2.89 -8.21 -43.12
CA SER A 148 -3.69 -7.79 -41.94
C SER A 148 -2.85 -7.36 -40.72
N CYS A 149 -1.53 -7.38 -40.83
CA CYS A 149 -0.57 -7.26 -39.74
C CYS A 149 -0.42 -5.84 -39.17
N ILE A 150 -0.11 -5.75 -37.87
CA ILE A 150 0.11 -4.51 -37.13
C ILE A 150 1.53 -4.49 -36.57
N GLN A 151 2.27 -3.43 -36.91
CA GLN A 151 3.64 -3.23 -36.45
C GLN A 151 3.70 -2.29 -35.24
N ILE A 152 4.50 -2.61 -34.23
CA ILE A 152 4.90 -1.65 -33.18
C ILE A 152 5.84 -0.60 -33.80
N ARG A 153 5.34 0.63 -34.01
CA ARG A 153 6.12 1.72 -34.63
C ARG A 153 6.72 2.71 -33.62
N LYS A 154 6.18 2.77 -32.41
CA LYS A 154 6.79 3.49 -31.27
C LYS A 154 6.57 2.67 -30.02
N PHE A 155 7.62 2.46 -29.24
CA PHE A 155 7.56 1.85 -27.93
C PHE A 155 8.51 2.59 -27.00
N ASN A 156 7.97 3.17 -25.93
CA ASN A 156 8.76 3.64 -24.82
C ASN A 156 8.51 2.68 -23.64
N SER A 157 9.51 1.86 -23.36
CA SER A 157 9.51 0.89 -22.25
C SER A 157 9.81 1.52 -20.90
N LYS A 158 10.34 2.76 -20.87
CA LYS A 158 10.70 3.46 -19.63
C LYS A 158 9.46 4.04 -18.96
N HIS A 159 9.22 3.68 -17.71
CA HIS A 159 8.24 4.34 -16.85
C HIS A 159 8.89 5.57 -16.19
N THR A 160 8.16 6.69 -16.11
CA THR A 160 8.52 7.85 -15.27
C THR A 160 7.64 7.97 -14.03
N CYS A 161 6.70 7.04 -13.85
CA CYS A 161 5.98 6.88 -12.59
C CYS A 161 6.72 5.87 -11.73
N GLY A 162 7.03 6.23 -10.48
CA GLY A 162 7.56 5.26 -9.52
C GLY A 162 6.62 4.06 -9.37
N PHE A 163 7.21 2.89 -9.12
CA PHE A 163 6.43 1.71 -8.76
C PHE A 163 5.60 2.03 -7.52
N VAL A 164 4.28 2.08 -7.67
CA VAL A 164 3.42 2.26 -6.50
C VAL A 164 3.56 1.00 -5.66
N TYR A 165 4.18 1.13 -4.48
CA TYR A 165 4.22 0.10 -3.45
C TYR A 165 2.81 -0.11 -2.87
N HIS A 166 1.89 -0.61 -3.68
CA HIS A 166 0.68 -1.29 -3.23
C HIS A 166 1.03 -2.68 -2.69
N ASN A 167 1.92 -2.68 -1.70
CA ASN A 167 2.09 -3.75 -0.74
C ASN A 167 1.89 -3.15 0.67
N LYS A 168 0.78 -2.41 0.84
CA LYS A 168 0.12 -2.28 2.16
C LYS A 168 -0.04 -3.73 2.62
N MET A 169 0.77 -4.14 3.61
CA MET A 169 1.23 -5.52 3.67
C MET A 169 0.06 -6.50 3.56
N VAL A 170 0.05 -7.32 2.50
CA VAL A 170 -1.01 -8.30 2.21
C VAL A 170 -1.33 -9.14 3.46
N ILE A 171 -0.30 -9.40 4.26
CA ILE A 171 -0.34 -10.13 5.53
C ILE A 171 -1.18 -9.40 6.59
N SER A 172 -0.98 -8.09 6.78
CA SER A 172 -1.81 -7.27 7.69
C SER A 172 -3.28 -7.23 7.22
N GLU A 173 -3.54 -7.02 5.92
CA GLU A 173 -4.90 -7.01 5.36
C GLU A 173 -5.66 -8.35 5.54
N ILE A 174 -4.93 -9.46 5.69
CA ILE A 174 -5.48 -10.82 5.91
C ILE A 174 -5.53 -11.21 7.39
N LEU A 175 -4.63 -10.67 8.23
CA LEU A 175 -4.55 -11.01 9.66
C LEU A 175 -5.26 -10.01 10.59
N THR A 176 -5.44 -8.74 10.22
CA THR A 176 -6.09 -7.73 11.09
C THR A 176 -7.48 -7.32 10.64
N LYS A 177 -7.67 -7.10 9.34
CA LYS A 177 -8.89 -6.47 8.79
C LYS A 177 -10.14 -7.36 8.86
N ASP A 178 -11.29 -6.74 9.12
CA ASP A 178 -12.64 -7.31 9.10
C ASP A 178 -12.97 -8.31 10.25
N TYR A 179 -12.00 -8.70 11.09
CA TYR A 179 -12.22 -9.53 12.28
C TYR A 179 -12.79 -8.72 13.48
N SER A 180 -13.86 -7.96 13.27
CA SER A 180 -14.60 -7.33 14.39
C SER A 180 -15.59 -8.33 15.01
N THR A 181 -15.96 -8.14 16.28
CA THR A 181 -17.07 -8.84 16.95
C THR A 181 -18.24 -7.91 17.26
N GLU A 182 -18.29 -6.76 16.58
CA GLU A 182 -19.30 -5.72 16.77
C GLU A 182 -20.40 -5.82 15.72
N LYS A 183 -21.49 -5.07 15.94
CA LYS A 183 -22.51 -4.85 14.91
C LYS A 183 -22.27 -3.47 14.30
N LYS A 184 -21.88 -3.42 13.03
CA LYS A 184 -21.60 -2.19 12.28
C LYS A 184 -22.61 -2.04 11.14
N PHE A 185 -23.08 -0.82 10.95
CA PHE A 185 -23.81 -0.41 9.76
C PHE A 185 -23.10 0.81 9.17
N SER A 186 -22.78 0.79 7.89
CA SER A 186 -22.17 1.90 7.15
C SER A 186 -22.99 2.19 5.90
N PHE A 187 -23.17 3.47 5.58
CA PHE A 187 -23.57 3.88 4.24
C PHE A 187 -22.58 4.89 3.69
N SER A 188 -22.36 4.85 2.38
CA SER A 188 -21.51 5.79 1.65
C SER A 188 -22.17 6.18 0.33
N SER A 189 -22.01 7.44 -0.06
CA SER A 189 -22.56 8.02 -1.28
C SER A 189 -21.51 8.93 -1.89
N GLN A 190 -21.24 8.75 -3.18
CA GLN A 190 -20.25 9.55 -3.90
C GLN A 190 -20.91 10.38 -5.01
N ALA A 191 -20.71 11.69 -4.95
CA ALA A 191 -21.18 12.62 -5.96
C ALA A 191 -20.11 12.86 -7.04
N ASN A 192 -20.56 13.11 -8.28
CA ASN A 192 -19.70 13.32 -9.45
C ASN A 192 -18.81 14.58 -9.36
N ASN A 193 -19.08 15.47 -8.42
CA ASN A 193 -18.32 16.70 -8.16
C ASN A 193 -17.09 16.48 -7.25
N GLY A 194 -16.76 15.24 -6.90
CA GLY A 194 -15.62 14.91 -6.04
C GLY A 194 -15.91 14.94 -4.54
N VAL A 195 -17.16 15.23 -4.14
CA VAL A 195 -17.63 15.04 -2.76
C VAL A 195 -18.03 13.58 -2.55
N ALA A 196 -17.63 13.01 -1.43
CA ALA A 196 -18.14 11.74 -0.93
C ALA A 196 -18.55 11.90 0.54
N LEU A 197 -19.68 11.32 0.91
CA LEU A 197 -20.18 11.26 2.27
C LEU A 197 -20.24 9.80 2.70
N ALA A 198 -19.80 9.52 3.92
CA ALA A 198 -20.00 8.25 4.58
C ALA A 198 -20.51 8.50 5.99
N SER A 199 -21.33 7.60 6.52
CA SER A 199 -21.65 7.55 7.93
C SER A 199 -21.68 6.11 8.40
N SER A 200 -21.22 5.88 9.62
CA SER A 200 -21.20 4.56 10.23
C SER A 200 -21.73 4.62 11.66
N VAL A 201 -22.38 3.53 12.07
CA VAL A 201 -22.82 3.30 13.46
C VAL A 201 -22.33 1.93 13.87
N VAL A 202 -21.65 1.87 15.01
CA VAL A 202 -21.11 0.65 15.62
C VAL A 202 -21.78 0.46 16.98
N LYS A 203 -22.33 -0.73 17.22
CA LYS A 203 -22.73 -1.17 18.55
C LYS A 203 -21.64 -2.05 19.16
N HIS A 204 -21.00 -1.54 20.22
CA HIS A 204 -20.04 -2.28 21.03
C HIS A 204 -20.64 -2.60 22.40
N GLY A 205 -21.04 -3.86 22.60
CA GLY A 205 -21.70 -4.29 23.84
C GLY A 205 -23.00 -3.52 24.10
N GLY A 206 -23.04 -2.74 25.18
CA GLY A 206 -24.17 -1.87 25.52
C GLY A 206 -24.13 -0.48 24.87
N PHE A 207 -22.99 -0.06 24.32
CA PHE A 207 -22.76 1.29 23.83
C PHE A 207 -22.94 1.39 22.30
N HIS A 208 -23.25 2.59 21.86
CA HIS A 208 -23.41 2.95 20.45
C HIS A 208 -22.48 4.12 20.14
N ALA A 209 -21.59 3.96 19.18
CA ALA A 209 -20.75 5.01 18.64
C ALA A 209 -21.13 5.24 17.18
N GLY A 210 -21.17 6.49 16.74
CA GLY A 210 -21.45 6.86 15.36
C GLY A 210 -20.43 7.84 14.83
N ASP A 211 -20.22 7.83 13.51
CA ASP A 211 -19.41 8.81 12.81
C ASP A 211 -20.03 9.24 11.48
N VAL A 212 -19.71 10.46 11.07
CA VAL A 212 -19.98 11.01 9.75
C VAL A 212 -18.66 11.51 9.19
N ALA A 213 -18.28 10.99 8.03
CA ALA A 213 -17.09 11.39 7.29
C ALA A 213 -17.50 12.05 5.96
N ALA A 214 -16.93 13.21 5.67
CA ALA A 214 -17.03 13.91 4.40
C ALA A 214 -15.64 14.01 3.78
N GLN A 215 -15.52 13.64 2.51
CA GLN A 215 -14.31 13.87 1.73
C GLN A 215 -14.63 14.78 0.54
N TYR A 216 -13.75 15.73 0.27
CA TYR A 216 -13.76 16.52 -0.94
C TYR A 216 -12.43 16.36 -1.67
N LYS A 217 -12.47 15.83 -2.90
CA LYS A 217 -11.32 15.72 -3.79
C LYS A 217 -11.32 16.85 -4.81
N TYR A 218 -10.25 17.65 -4.84
CA TYR A 218 -10.08 18.72 -5.84
C TYR A 218 -8.63 18.76 -6.36
N LYS A 219 -8.47 18.52 -7.67
CA LYS A 219 -7.15 18.38 -8.32
C LYS A 219 -6.29 17.35 -7.59
N ASN A 220 -5.12 17.76 -7.08
CA ASN A 220 -4.17 16.89 -6.38
C ASN A 220 -4.36 16.90 -4.85
N SER A 221 -5.40 17.57 -4.35
CA SER A 221 -5.68 17.73 -2.93
C SER A 221 -6.95 16.97 -2.52
N THR A 222 -6.92 16.35 -1.34
CA THR A 222 -8.10 15.79 -0.68
C THR A 222 -8.24 16.39 0.70
N LEU A 223 -9.45 16.85 1.02
CA LEU A 223 -9.85 17.26 2.35
C LEU A 223 -10.79 16.19 2.90
N ASP A 224 -10.41 15.56 3.99
CA ASP A 224 -11.18 14.58 4.72
C ASP A 224 -11.57 15.19 6.07
N ILE A 225 -12.86 15.20 6.41
CA ILE A 225 -13.41 15.66 7.69
C ILE A 225 -14.18 14.49 8.27
N LYS A 226 -13.93 14.14 9.54
CA LYS A 226 -14.68 13.14 10.29
C LYS A 226 -15.17 13.74 11.59
N VAL A 227 -16.44 13.51 11.90
CA VAL A 227 -17.09 13.93 13.15
C VAL A 227 -17.69 12.67 13.79
N ASP A 228 -17.45 12.45 15.08
CA ASP A 228 -18.05 11.35 15.82
C ASP A 228 -19.08 11.81 16.87
N THR A 229 -19.78 10.83 17.45
CA THR A 229 -20.78 11.05 18.51
C THR A 229 -20.20 11.54 19.84
N GLU A 230 -18.87 11.47 20.02
CA GLU A 230 -18.17 12.03 21.18
C GLU A 230 -17.79 13.51 20.96
N SER A 231 -18.22 14.10 19.84
CA SER A 231 -17.92 15.46 19.39
C SER A 231 -16.46 15.68 18.99
N ASN A 232 -15.69 14.63 18.73
CA ASN A 232 -14.36 14.78 18.18
C ASN A 232 -14.47 15.09 16.68
N ILE A 233 -13.79 16.16 16.26
CA ILE A 233 -13.68 16.55 14.85
C ILE A 233 -12.23 16.34 14.41
N ALA A 234 -12.03 15.40 13.49
CA ALA A 234 -10.74 15.13 12.86
C ALA A 234 -10.75 15.65 11.41
N THR A 235 -9.79 16.49 11.06
CA THR A 235 -9.60 17.03 9.71
C THR A 235 -8.23 16.60 9.18
N THR A 236 -8.20 16.06 7.96
CA THR A 236 -6.98 15.67 7.25
C THR A 236 -6.96 16.32 5.87
N LEU A 237 -5.95 17.15 5.62
CA LEU A 237 -5.65 17.71 4.31
C LEU A 237 -4.47 16.94 3.71
N THR A 238 -4.72 16.17 2.65
CA THR A 238 -3.65 15.56 1.84
C THR A 238 -3.44 16.40 0.59
N VAL A 239 -2.18 16.80 0.32
CA VAL A 239 -1.78 17.43 -0.94
C VAL A 239 -0.71 16.57 -1.60
N THR A 240 -0.98 16.13 -2.83
CA THR A 240 -0.02 15.37 -3.65
C THR A 240 0.59 16.26 -4.73
N ASP A 241 1.81 15.93 -5.18
CA ASP A 241 2.50 16.64 -6.27
C ASP A 241 2.64 18.17 -6.04
N LEU A 242 2.79 18.65 -4.80
CA LEU A 242 3.12 20.07 -4.54
C LEU A 242 4.54 20.38 -5.06
N LEU A 243 5.44 19.41 -4.88
CA LEU A 243 6.69 19.26 -5.63
C LEU A 243 6.62 17.89 -6.33
N PRO A 244 7.42 17.64 -7.39
CA PRO A 244 7.42 16.34 -8.06
C PRO A 244 7.64 15.18 -7.09
N SER A 245 6.71 14.22 -7.10
CA SER A 245 6.73 13.01 -6.27
C SER A 245 6.68 13.24 -4.74
N THR A 246 6.23 14.40 -4.27
CA THR A 246 5.92 14.60 -2.84
C THR A 246 4.45 14.37 -2.52
N LYS A 247 4.19 13.99 -1.27
CA LYS A 247 2.85 13.96 -0.68
C LYS A 247 2.92 14.50 0.74
N ILE A 248 2.18 15.57 1.00
CA ILE A 248 2.07 16.20 2.30
C ILE A 248 0.70 15.83 2.88
N ILE A 249 0.66 15.51 4.16
CA ILE A 249 -0.56 15.23 4.93
C ILE A 249 -0.49 16.12 6.17
N ALA A 250 -1.42 17.06 6.28
CA ALA A 250 -1.64 17.82 7.51
C ALA A 250 -2.90 17.30 8.19
N MET A 251 -2.79 16.98 9.47
CA MET A 251 -3.84 16.33 10.24
C MET A 251 -4.04 17.11 11.55
N CYS A 252 -5.30 17.32 11.92
CA CYS A 252 -5.70 17.99 13.16
C CYS A 252 -6.90 17.26 13.74
N LYS A 253 -6.92 17.05 15.05
CA LYS A 253 -8.09 16.56 15.78
C LYS A 253 -8.50 17.55 16.87
N ASP A 254 -9.59 17.22 17.55
CA ASP A 254 -10.04 17.88 18.77
C ASP A 254 -10.39 19.37 18.55
N PHE A 255 -10.84 19.74 17.34
CA PHE A 255 -11.37 21.08 17.06
C PHE A 255 -12.63 21.33 17.91
N PRO A 256 -12.78 22.48 18.60
CA PRO A 256 -11.99 23.71 18.50
C PRO A 256 -10.86 23.87 19.54
N TYR A 257 -10.53 22.83 20.29
CA TYR A 257 -9.49 22.86 21.32
C TYR A 257 -8.08 22.58 20.78
N TYR A 258 -7.95 22.10 19.52
CA TYR A 258 -6.70 21.93 18.77
C TYR A 258 -5.58 21.15 19.50
N ASN A 259 -5.96 20.26 20.42
CA ASN A 259 -5.03 19.59 21.33
C ASN A 259 -4.20 18.48 20.68
N SER A 260 -4.44 18.14 19.42
CA SER A 260 -3.55 17.26 18.66
C SER A 260 -3.54 17.57 17.16
N GLY A 261 -2.34 17.53 16.59
CA GLY A 261 -2.11 17.65 15.16
C GLY A 261 -0.85 16.89 14.75
N LYS A 262 -0.72 16.57 13.46
CA LYS A 262 0.44 15.90 12.88
C LYS A 262 0.65 16.42 11.46
N ILE A 263 1.90 16.74 11.10
CA ILE A 263 2.28 17.06 9.72
C ILE A 263 3.22 15.96 9.24
N GLU A 264 2.88 15.33 8.13
CA GLU A 264 3.68 14.28 7.48
C GLU A 264 4.05 14.71 6.06
N ALA A 265 5.32 14.60 5.72
CA ALA A 265 5.88 14.85 4.39
C ALA A 265 6.54 13.57 3.88
N GLN A 266 5.95 13.01 2.82
CA GLN A 266 6.44 11.84 2.09
C GLN A 266 7.11 12.29 0.79
N TYR A 267 8.26 11.72 0.45
CA TYR A 267 8.94 11.87 -0.83
C TYR A 267 9.18 10.50 -1.47
N PHE A 268 8.84 10.36 -2.74
CA PHE A 268 8.95 9.11 -3.49
C PHE A 268 9.92 9.26 -4.67
N HIS A 269 10.85 8.33 -4.77
CA HIS A 269 11.76 8.15 -5.88
C HIS A 269 11.60 6.72 -6.45
N GLU A 270 12.11 6.44 -7.65
CA GLU A 270 11.91 5.13 -8.31
C GLU A 270 12.44 3.94 -7.47
N HIS A 271 13.50 4.19 -6.69
CA HIS A 271 14.17 3.20 -5.84
C HIS A 271 14.28 3.60 -4.38
N ALA A 272 13.63 4.68 -3.95
CA ALA A 272 13.68 5.11 -2.55
C ALA A 272 12.38 5.81 -2.13
N SER A 273 12.04 5.73 -0.85
CA SER A 273 11.02 6.57 -0.25
C SER A 273 11.53 7.11 1.08
N PHE A 274 11.26 8.39 1.33
CA PHE A 274 11.56 9.06 2.58
C PHE A 274 10.25 9.60 3.16
N THR A 275 10.09 9.57 4.47
CA THR A 275 8.90 10.12 5.13
C THR A 275 9.30 10.67 6.50
N THR A 276 9.01 11.94 6.73
CA THR A 276 9.11 12.58 8.04
C THR A 276 7.72 12.96 8.50
N ALA A 277 7.39 12.70 9.76
CA ALA A 277 6.19 13.21 10.40
C ALA A 277 6.53 13.87 11.74
N VAL A 278 5.79 14.94 12.07
CA VAL A 278 5.95 15.71 13.32
C VAL A 278 4.60 15.82 13.99
N ASP A 279 4.48 15.29 15.20
CA ASP A 279 3.33 15.52 16.07
C ASP A 279 3.42 16.96 16.61
N LEU A 280 2.37 17.76 16.43
CA LEU A 280 2.30 19.17 16.87
C LEU A 280 1.85 19.33 18.33
N LYS A 281 1.74 18.23 19.08
CA LYS A 281 1.36 18.19 20.49
C LYS A 281 2.60 18.05 21.36
N THR A 282 2.60 18.62 22.57
CA THR A 282 3.59 18.31 23.61
C THR A 282 3.28 16.95 24.28
N PRO A 283 4.27 16.05 24.47
CA PRO A 283 5.66 16.16 24.05
C PRO A 283 5.85 15.99 22.54
N LEU A 284 6.69 16.83 21.94
CA LEU A 284 6.90 16.87 20.49
C LEU A 284 7.62 15.59 20.04
N ASN A 285 6.98 14.79 19.18
CA ASN A 285 7.59 13.60 18.57
C ASN A 285 7.85 13.84 17.08
N ILE A 286 9.01 13.37 16.63
CA ILE A 286 9.43 13.39 15.22
C ILE A 286 9.64 11.94 14.79
N ASP A 287 8.83 11.47 13.86
CA ASP A 287 8.98 10.18 13.18
C ASP A 287 9.75 10.39 11.87
N ILE A 288 10.76 9.59 11.60
CA ILE A 288 11.49 9.58 10.33
C ILE A 288 11.56 8.13 9.84
N SER A 289 11.30 7.92 8.56
CA SER A 289 11.53 6.62 7.90
C SER A 289 12.14 6.80 6.53
N ALA A 290 12.99 5.85 6.17
CA ALA A 290 13.63 5.76 4.88
C ALA A 290 13.51 4.32 4.37
N THR A 291 13.39 4.15 3.07
CA THR A 291 13.40 2.83 2.41
C THR A 291 14.12 2.98 1.08
N ILE A 292 14.97 2.01 0.75
CA ILE A 292 15.68 1.90 -0.52
C ILE A 292 15.48 0.50 -1.09
N GLY A 293 15.21 0.38 -2.39
CA GLY A 293 14.90 -0.91 -2.97
C GLY A 293 14.38 -0.91 -4.41
N THR A 294 14.25 -2.12 -4.91
CA THR A 294 13.61 -2.47 -6.17
C THR A 294 12.24 -3.10 -5.89
N PRO A 295 11.37 -3.29 -6.89
CA PRO A 295 10.09 -4.01 -6.72
C PRO A 295 10.21 -5.45 -6.19
N CYS A 296 11.43 -6.03 -6.21
CA CYS A 296 11.71 -7.38 -5.72
C CYS A 296 12.34 -7.39 -4.33
N ILE A 297 13.20 -6.41 -3.99
CA ILE A 297 13.99 -6.38 -2.76
C ILE A 297 14.02 -4.94 -2.23
N ALA A 298 13.62 -4.72 -0.98
CA ALA A 298 13.72 -3.44 -0.31
C ALA A 298 14.26 -3.56 1.13
N PHE A 299 14.98 -2.55 1.56
CA PHE A 299 15.48 -2.35 2.92
C PHE A 299 14.93 -1.02 3.45
N GLY A 300 14.50 -0.99 4.69
CA GLY A 300 13.97 0.23 5.30
C GLY A 300 14.34 0.36 6.77
N THR A 301 14.37 1.60 7.24
CA THR A 301 14.57 1.95 8.64
C THR A 301 13.52 2.99 9.04
N GLU A 302 13.13 2.97 10.31
CA GLU A 302 12.33 4.02 10.93
C GLU A 302 12.89 4.34 12.31
N ALA A 303 12.79 5.60 12.72
CA ALA A 303 13.16 6.08 14.03
C ALA A 303 12.15 7.14 14.50
N SER A 304 11.79 7.09 15.78
CA SER A 304 10.98 8.10 16.44
C SER A 304 11.81 8.77 17.53
N TYR A 305 11.89 10.10 17.51
CA TYR A 305 12.61 10.91 18.47
C TYR A 305 11.62 11.79 19.25
N LYS A 306 11.68 11.74 20.58
CA LYS A 306 10.91 12.64 21.46
C LYS A 306 11.81 13.78 21.91
N VAL A 307 11.42 15.00 21.59
CA VAL A 307 12.23 16.21 21.83
C VAL A 307 12.29 16.54 23.31
N ASP A 308 11.16 16.51 24.03
CA ASP A 308 11.09 16.83 25.46
C ASP A 308 12.02 15.96 26.33
N SER A 309 12.27 14.70 25.94
CA SER A 309 13.15 13.77 26.64
C SER A 309 14.53 13.62 25.98
N CYS A 310 14.82 14.39 24.93
CA CYS A 310 16.02 14.30 24.08
C CYS A 310 16.43 12.86 23.71
N ALA A 311 15.46 12.01 23.36
CA ALA A 311 15.71 10.57 23.25
C ALA A 311 14.92 9.88 22.12
N PHE A 312 15.57 8.92 21.46
CA PHE A 312 14.89 7.99 20.56
C PHE A 312 13.94 7.07 21.34
N THR A 313 12.66 7.13 21.02
CA THR A 313 11.61 6.27 21.61
C THR A 313 11.42 4.97 20.84
N LYS A 314 11.77 4.96 19.55
CA LYS A 314 11.66 3.82 18.63
C LYS A 314 12.83 3.87 17.64
N TYR A 315 13.39 2.72 17.31
CA TYR A 315 14.12 2.53 16.06
C TYR A 315 13.92 1.08 15.60
N ASN A 316 13.55 0.92 14.32
CA ASN A 316 13.31 -0.36 13.69
C ASN A 316 14.07 -0.41 12.35
N ALA A 317 14.45 -1.62 11.93
CA ALA A 317 15.04 -1.90 10.63
C ALA A 317 14.33 -3.09 10.00
N GLY A 318 14.15 -3.08 8.68
CA GLY A 318 13.41 -4.12 7.99
C GLY A 318 13.92 -4.41 6.58
N PHE A 319 13.64 -5.62 6.14
CA PHE A 319 13.94 -6.15 4.81
C PHE A 319 12.69 -6.82 4.24
N ASN A 320 12.47 -6.67 2.93
CA ASN A 320 11.37 -7.33 2.20
C ASN A 320 11.92 -7.91 0.89
N LEU A 321 11.64 -9.19 0.67
CA LEU A 321 11.81 -9.90 -0.59
C LEU A 321 10.43 -10.30 -1.14
N THR A 322 10.03 -9.72 -2.26
CA THR A 322 8.77 -10.04 -2.95
C THR A 322 9.05 -10.64 -4.32
N LYS A 323 8.52 -11.85 -4.58
CA LYS A 323 8.50 -12.47 -5.93
C LYS A 323 7.07 -12.51 -6.49
N GLN A 324 6.85 -13.27 -7.56
CA GLN A 324 5.54 -13.34 -8.23
C GLN A 324 4.47 -14.00 -7.35
N ASN A 325 4.79 -15.13 -6.70
CA ASN A 325 3.81 -15.96 -5.97
C ASN A 325 4.10 -16.07 -4.46
N TYR A 326 5.19 -15.48 -3.97
CA TYR A 326 5.48 -15.44 -2.54
C TYR A 326 6.23 -14.16 -2.18
N GLY A 327 6.21 -13.81 -0.90
CA GLY A 327 7.05 -12.77 -0.35
C GLY A 327 7.35 -13.02 1.12
N VAL A 328 8.46 -12.48 1.58
CA VAL A 328 8.95 -12.57 2.95
C VAL A 328 9.42 -11.19 3.38
N ALA A 329 8.99 -10.74 4.56
CA ALA A 329 9.50 -9.54 5.20
C ALA A 329 10.01 -9.89 6.60
N VAL A 330 11.09 -9.25 7.04
CA VAL A 330 11.62 -9.36 8.40
C VAL A 330 11.84 -7.96 8.93
N ILE A 331 11.38 -7.70 10.14
CA ILE A 331 11.52 -6.42 10.84
C ILE A 331 12.14 -6.68 12.21
N LEU A 332 13.30 -6.09 12.45
CA LEU A 332 13.83 -5.88 13.79
C LEU A 332 13.17 -4.61 14.35
N ALA A 333 12.41 -4.77 15.42
CA ALA A 333 11.56 -3.75 16.01
C ALA A 333 11.91 -3.47 17.48
N ASP A 334 11.31 -2.41 18.02
CA ASP A 334 11.28 -2.11 19.45
C ASP A 334 12.71 -2.01 20.04
N LYS A 335 13.58 -1.25 19.35
CA LYS A 335 14.98 -1.04 19.71
C LYS A 335 15.84 -2.32 19.71
N GLY A 336 15.44 -3.32 18.91
CA GLY A 336 16.10 -4.62 18.84
C GLY A 336 15.51 -5.68 19.76
N ASP A 337 14.52 -5.34 20.60
CA ASP A 337 13.88 -6.31 21.50
C ASP A 337 12.93 -7.27 20.79
N ALA A 338 12.41 -6.91 19.62
CA ALA A 338 11.47 -7.75 18.87
C ALA A 338 11.97 -8.07 17.45
N VAL A 339 11.82 -9.33 17.03
CA VAL A 339 11.97 -9.73 15.62
C VAL A 339 10.63 -10.24 15.12
N LYS A 340 10.13 -9.67 14.02
CA LYS A 340 8.88 -10.05 13.36
C LYS A 340 9.16 -10.47 11.93
N ALA A 341 8.95 -11.75 11.62
CA ALA A 341 9.06 -12.33 10.29
C ALA A 341 7.65 -12.60 9.75
N TYR A 342 7.40 -12.15 8.54
CA TYR A 342 6.12 -12.27 7.86
C TYR A 342 6.34 -12.98 6.51
N CYS A 343 5.46 -13.91 6.14
CA CYS A 343 5.48 -14.53 4.82
C CYS A 343 4.07 -14.57 4.20
N PHE A 344 4.01 -14.51 2.88
CA PHE A 344 2.79 -14.82 2.11
C PHE A 344 3.11 -15.74 0.94
N TYR A 345 2.13 -16.56 0.57
CA TYR A 345 2.20 -17.49 -0.55
C TYR A 345 0.85 -17.55 -1.28
N TYR A 346 0.89 -17.45 -2.60
CA TYR A 346 -0.25 -17.68 -3.49
C TYR A 346 -0.15 -19.12 -4.05
N PRO A 347 -0.94 -20.09 -3.53
CA PRO A 347 -0.93 -21.47 -4.03
C PRO A 347 -1.47 -21.60 -5.46
N ASP A 348 -2.39 -20.71 -5.85
CA ASP A 348 -3.04 -20.71 -7.16
C ASP A 348 -2.41 -19.70 -8.12
N LYS A 349 -2.27 -20.08 -9.39
CA LYS A 349 -1.82 -19.21 -10.49
C LYS A 349 -2.79 -18.05 -10.74
N GLU A 350 -4.09 -18.26 -10.54
CA GLU A 350 -5.11 -17.21 -10.63
C GLU A 350 -5.20 -16.35 -9.36
N LYS A 351 -4.45 -16.70 -8.30
CA LYS A 351 -4.36 -15.98 -7.03
C LYS A 351 -5.69 -15.79 -6.30
N ARG A 352 -6.64 -16.70 -6.52
CA ARG A 352 -7.92 -16.76 -5.77
C ARG A 352 -7.69 -16.95 -4.28
N GLY A 353 -6.69 -17.78 -3.93
CA GLY A 353 -6.24 -18.03 -2.58
C GLY A 353 -4.89 -17.40 -2.26
N VAL A 354 -4.70 -17.03 -0.99
CA VAL A 354 -3.44 -16.57 -0.40
C VAL A 354 -3.33 -17.07 1.03
N ILE A 355 -2.19 -17.65 1.37
CA ILE A 355 -1.81 -18.10 2.72
C ILE A 355 -0.79 -17.11 3.27
N VAL A 356 -0.89 -16.77 4.55
CA VAL A 356 0.03 -15.86 5.24
C VAL A 356 0.47 -16.44 6.58
N GLY A 357 1.69 -16.11 6.97
CA GLY A 357 2.26 -16.44 8.28
C GLY A 357 2.94 -15.23 8.89
N GLU A 358 2.82 -15.09 10.21
CA GLU A 358 3.57 -14.16 11.04
C GLU A 358 4.21 -14.93 12.19
N ILE A 359 5.51 -14.71 12.39
CA ILE A 359 6.28 -15.21 13.53
C ILE A 359 6.92 -13.99 14.19
N ALA A 360 6.54 -13.72 15.43
CA ALA A 360 7.14 -12.65 16.23
C ALA A 360 7.79 -13.24 17.49
N ARG A 361 8.98 -12.74 17.83
CA ARG A 361 9.68 -13.03 19.08
C ARG A 361 10.01 -11.73 19.80
N GLU A 362 9.62 -11.63 21.07
CA GLU A 362 10.05 -10.60 22.02
C GLU A 362 11.15 -11.21 22.91
N PHE A 363 12.37 -10.67 22.88
CA PHE A 363 13.52 -11.22 23.59
C PHE A 363 13.43 -10.97 25.10
N SER A 364 13.12 -9.73 25.53
CA SER A 364 12.99 -9.32 26.94
C SER A 364 12.02 -10.19 27.73
N ARG A 365 10.89 -10.56 27.11
CA ARG A 365 9.84 -11.40 27.70
C ARG A 365 9.97 -12.88 27.37
N ASN A 366 10.98 -13.26 26.57
CA ASN A 366 11.15 -14.58 25.95
C ASN A 366 9.82 -15.14 25.39
N HIS A 367 9.06 -14.29 24.70
CA HIS A 367 7.72 -14.61 24.23
C HIS A 367 7.69 -14.81 22.71
N ASN A 368 6.96 -15.83 22.26
CA ASN A 368 6.80 -16.13 20.84
C ASN A 368 5.32 -16.10 20.46
N THR A 369 5.00 -15.35 19.41
CA THR A 369 3.69 -15.34 18.76
C THR A 369 3.82 -15.94 17.37
N LEU A 370 2.97 -16.90 17.04
CA LEU A 370 2.83 -17.46 15.70
C LEU A 370 1.37 -17.28 15.29
N ILE A 371 1.15 -16.67 14.13
CA ILE A 371 -0.17 -16.51 13.51
C ILE A 371 -0.10 -17.07 12.09
N VAL A 372 -1.03 -17.95 11.74
CA VAL A 372 -1.22 -18.42 10.37
C VAL A 372 -2.61 -18.03 9.93
N GLY A 373 -2.74 -17.51 8.71
CA GLY A 373 -4.02 -17.15 8.15
C GLY A 373 -4.08 -17.35 6.64
N GLY A 374 -5.25 -17.08 6.09
CA GLY A 374 -5.46 -17.11 4.65
C GLY A 374 -6.72 -16.36 4.25
N SER A 375 -6.77 -16.01 2.97
CA SER A 375 -7.95 -15.49 2.29
C SER A 375 -8.19 -16.29 1.02
N TYR A 376 -9.45 -16.53 0.69
CA TYR A 376 -9.87 -17.24 -0.51
C TYR A 376 -11.12 -16.56 -1.11
N ALA A 377 -11.00 -16.14 -2.36
CA ALA A 377 -12.14 -15.73 -3.19
C ALA A 377 -12.87 -16.99 -3.68
N VAL A 378 -14.06 -17.23 -3.12
CA VAL A 378 -14.93 -18.37 -3.49
C VAL A 378 -15.53 -18.14 -4.87
N ASP A 379 -15.94 -16.90 -5.14
CA ASP A 379 -16.48 -16.40 -6.39
C ASP A 379 -16.12 -14.89 -6.53
N PRO A 380 -16.48 -14.19 -7.63
CA PRO A 380 -16.14 -12.78 -7.81
C PRO A 380 -16.71 -11.80 -6.76
N HIS A 381 -17.75 -12.20 -6.02
CA HIS A 381 -18.45 -11.40 -5.02
C HIS A 381 -18.24 -11.90 -3.58
N THR A 382 -17.78 -13.14 -3.39
CA THR A 382 -17.63 -13.78 -2.07
C THR A 382 -16.18 -14.10 -1.72
N MET A 383 -15.73 -13.59 -0.57
CA MET A 383 -14.41 -13.84 0.02
C MET A 383 -14.53 -14.43 1.42
N VAL A 384 -13.74 -15.47 1.71
CA VAL A 384 -13.58 -16.03 3.06
C VAL A 384 -12.17 -15.75 3.56
N LYS A 385 -12.03 -15.32 4.81
CA LYS A 385 -10.75 -15.22 5.52
C LYS A 385 -10.78 -16.07 6.78
N ALA A 386 -9.63 -16.59 7.18
CA ALA A 386 -9.44 -17.21 8.49
C ALA A 386 -8.03 -16.95 9.02
N LYS A 387 -7.88 -16.92 10.35
CA LYS A 387 -6.59 -16.87 11.04
C LYS A 387 -6.63 -17.67 12.34
N LEU A 388 -5.51 -18.28 12.69
CA LEU A 388 -5.31 -19.00 13.94
C LEU A 388 -3.96 -18.58 14.53
N ASP A 389 -3.94 -18.25 15.82
CA ASP A 389 -2.69 -18.05 16.56
C ASP A 389 -2.31 -19.23 17.46
N ASN A 390 -1.06 -19.23 17.94
CA ASN A 390 -0.54 -20.23 18.87
C ASN A 390 -1.16 -20.20 20.28
N ARG A 391 -2.05 -19.24 20.56
CA ARG A 391 -2.86 -19.16 21.80
C ARG A 391 -4.26 -19.75 21.61
N GLY A 392 -4.56 -20.27 20.41
CA GLY A 392 -5.84 -20.87 20.08
C GLY A 392 -6.95 -19.87 19.72
N ASN A 393 -6.62 -18.63 19.40
CA ASN A 393 -7.61 -17.67 18.91
C ASN A 393 -7.83 -17.92 17.41
N LEU A 394 -9.00 -18.48 17.07
CA LEU A 394 -9.45 -18.67 15.69
C LEU A 394 -10.37 -17.51 15.30
N GLY A 395 -9.93 -16.70 14.35
CA GLY A 395 -10.75 -15.72 13.66
C GLY A 395 -11.23 -16.24 12.30
N SER A 396 -12.46 -15.91 11.93
CA SER A 396 -13.04 -16.19 10.61
C SER A 396 -13.85 -15.00 10.12
N VAL A 397 -13.88 -14.78 8.81
CA VAL A 397 -14.67 -13.74 8.14
C VAL A 397 -15.24 -14.31 6.84
N LEU A 398 -16.51 -14.04 6.57
CA LEU A 398 -17.17 -14.21 5.28
C LEU A 398 -17.66 -12.83 4.83
N GLN A 399 -17.16 -12.35 3.70
CA GLN A 399 -17.60 -11.11 3.07
C GLN A 399 -18.26 -11.42 1.73
N HIS A 400 -19.44 -10.86 1.48
CA HIS A 400 -20.22 -11.06 0.26
C HIS A 400 -20.75 -9.73 -0.28
N GLU A 401 -20.46 -9.42 -1.54
CA GLU A 401 -21.05 -8.30 -2.27
C GLU A 401 -22.44 -8.69 -2.79
N PHE A 402 -23.50 -8.22 -2.13
CA PHE A 402 -24.88 -8.55 -2.50
C PHE A 402 -25.50 -7.54 -3.49
N ALA A 403 -24.90 -6.37 -3.63
CA ALA A 403 -25.22 -5.35 -4.62
C ALA A 403 -23.94 -4.54 -4.91
N PRO A 404 -23.82 -3.84 -6.06
CA PRO A 404 -22.61 -3.09 -6.39
C PRO A 404 -22.17 -2.15 -5.26
N LYS A 405 -20.88 -2.19 -4.89
CA LYS A 405 -20.29 -1.44 -3.77
C LYS A 405 -20.86 -1.77 -2.38
N SER A 406 -21.72 -2.78 -2.24
CA SER A 406 -22.48 -3.04 -1.00
C SER A 406 -22.21 -4.44 -0.46
N PHE A 407 -21.72 -4.51 0.78
CA PHE A 407 -21.11 -5.69 1.36
C PHE A 407 -21.82 -6.12 2.65
N LEU A 408 -22.04 -7.43 2.76
CA LEU A 408 -22.41 -8.11 3.99
C LEU A 408 -21.15 -8.84 4.50
N THR A 409 -20.69 -8.49 5.69
CA THR A 409 -19.55 -9.13 6.34
C THR A 409 -20.00 -9.80 7.64
N LEU A 410 -19.85 -11.12 7.70
CA LEU A 410 -20.04 -11.94 8.89
C LEU A 410 -18.67 -12.33 9.45
N SER A 411 -18.48 -12.20 10.76
CA SER A 411 -17.20 -12.50 11.40
C SER A 411 -17.41 -13.32 12.68
N GLY A 412 -16.48 -14.22 12.96
CA GLY A 412 -16.53 -15.13 14.12
C GLY A 412 -15.19 -15.26 14.81
N HIS A 413 -15.19 -15.21 16.13
CA HIS A 413 -14.01 -15.37 16.99
C HIS A 413 -14.23 -16.49 18.01
N PHE A 414 -13.35 -17.48 18.00
CA PHE A 414 -13.44 -18.73 18.75
C PHE A 414 -12.15 -19.00 19.52
N TYR A 415 -12.25 -19.68 20.67
CA TYR A 415 -11.10 -20.13 21.45
C TYR A 415 -10.95 -21.65 21.32
N THR A 416 -10.07 -22.13 20.42
CA THR A 416 -9.91 -23.57 20.13
C THR A 416 -9.34 -24.35 21.32
N LEU A 417 -8.50 -23.72 22.15
CA LEU A 417 -7.96 -24.29 23.38
C LEU A 417 -8.89 -24.15 24.60
N ALA A 418 -10.02 -23.45 24.47
CA ALA A 418 -10.97 -23.23 25.56
C ALA A 418 -12.40 -23.23 25.01
N VAL A 419 -12.83 -24.39 24.49
CA VAL A 419 -14.10 -24.59 23.77
C VAL A 419 -15.34 -24.18 24.60
N GLU A 420 -15.24 -24.22 25.93
CA GLU A 420 -16.28 -23.73 26.86
C GLU A 420 -16.50 -22.21 26.80
N LYS A 421 -15.52 -21.43 26.33
CA LYS A 421 -15.67 -19.98 26.16
C LYS A 421 -16.62 -19.71 25.00
N ARG A 422 -17.72 -19.02 25.30
CA ARG A 422 -18.72 -18.62 24.30
C ARG A 422 -18.07 -17.90 23.11
N PRO A 423 -18.31 -18.34 21.86
CA PRO A 423 -17.80 -17.65 20.69
C PRO A 423 -18.43 -16.27 20.55
N ARG A 424 -17.73 -15.37 19.86
CA ARG A 424 -18.20 -14.00 19.59
C ARG A 424 -18.40 -13.83 18.10
N PHE A 425 -19.48 -13.15 17.72
CA PHE A 425 -19.84 -12.93 16.32
C PHE A 425 -20.01 -11.43 16.04
N GLY A 426 -19.45 -10.98 14.91
CA GLY A 426 -19.68 -9.65 14.36
C GLY A 426 -20.53 -9.71 13.10
N LEU A 427 -21.16 -8.59 12.79
CA LEU A 427 -21.96 -8.37 11.59
C LEU A 427 -21.72 -6.94 11.13
N ALA A 428 -21.15 -6.75 9.95
CA ALA A 428 -21.08 -5.46 9.29
C ALA A 428 -21.93 -5.47 8.01
N VAL A 429 -22.72 -4.43 7.81
CA VAL A 429 -23.42 -4.15 6.56
C VAL A 429 -22.95 -2.80 6.06
N SER A 430 -22.40 -2.78 4.84
CA SER A 430 -21.93 -1.58 4.16
C SER A 430 -22.75 -1.36 2.89
N LEU A 431 -23.31 -0.16 2.73
CA LEU A 431 -24.03 0.26 1.55
C LEU A 431 -23.23 1.31 0.78
N GLY A 432 -23.07 1.13 -0.53
CA GLY A 432 -22.37 2.08 -1.39
C GLY A 432 -23.23 2.52 -2.56
N PHE A 433 -23.39 3.83 -2.72
CA PHE A 433 -24.12 4.47 -3.82
C PHE A 433 -23.16 5.22 -4.75
#